data_AF-A0A962LG71-F1
#
_entry.id   AF-A0A962LG71-F1
#
_cell.length_a   1.000
_cell.length_b   1.000
_cell.length_c   1.000
_cell.angle_alpha   90.00
_cell.angle_beta   90.00
_cell.angle_gamma   90.00
#
_symmetry.space_group_name_H-M   'P 1'
#
loop_
_entity.id
_entity.type
_entity.pdbx_description
1 polymer ?
#
loop_
_entity_poly.entity_id
_entity_poly.type
_entity_poly.pdbx_seq_one_letter_code
_entity_poly.pdbx_strand_id
1 'polypeptide(L)'
;ALAQKVDARLQAQDVRLTMGGEPTFVAMDDLDGQEWNHTADSPRKYRLGTALLARLAERFAVGGVLHYGQGKWYPGEALPRWAQTVLWRSDGQPLWRRREWLQAPGEPGEANIKQVRAFGEALTQALGLPTERLLAAHEDPLPVLAAEVQAPVNLDPLSAGLEDPLQR
;
A
#
# COMPACT_ATOMS: atom_id res chain seq x y z
N ALA A 1 2.97 4.72 39.52
CA ALA A 1 2.32 4.23 40.75
C ALA A 1 0.87 3.80 40.53
N LEU A 2 -0.02 4.67 40.04
CA LEU A 2 -1.44 4.30 39.80
C LEU A 2 -1.62 3.27 38.68
N ALA A 3 -0.96 3.46 37.54
CA ALA A 3 -1.02 2.53 36.39
C ALA A 3 -0.68 1.09 36.80
N GLN A 4 0.43 0.88 37.50
CA GLN A 4 0.83 -0.44 38.00
C GLN A 4 -0.19 -1.08 38.96
N LYS A 5 -0.87 -0.29 39.80
CA LYS A 5 -1.95 -0.80 40.67
C LYS A 5 -3.19 -1.21 39.88
N VAL A 6 -3.49 -0.50 38.78
CA VAL A 6 -4.57 -0.85 37.87
C VAL A 6 -4.22 -2.13 37.10
N ASP A 7 -3.01 -2.22 36.53
CA ASP A 7 -2.54 -3.42 35.82
C ASP A 7 -2.60 -4.68 36.69
N ALA A 8 -2.15 -4.58 37.95
CA ALA A 8 -2.20 -5.69 38.90
C ALA A 8 -3.65 -6.16 39.19
N ARG A 9 -4.62 -5.23 39.28
CA ARG A 9 -6.04 -5.57 39.45
C ARG A 9 -6.63 -6.22 38.21
N LEU A 10 -6.27 -5.75 37.02
CA LEU A 10 -6.73 -6.32 35.75
C LEU A 10 -6.21 -7.76 35.59
N GLN A 11 -4.93 -8.00 35.88
CA GLN A 11 -4.36 -9.36 35.88
C GLN A 11 -5.00 -10.28 36.91
N ALA A 12 -5.21 -9.80 38.15
CA ALA A 12 -5.82 -10.60 39.21
C ALA A 12 -7.27 -11.02 38.91
N GLN A 13 -7.95 -10.31 38.01
CA GLN A 13 -9.34 -10.58 37.60
C GLN A 13 -9.43 -11.28 36.23
N ASP A 14 -8.30 -11.73 35.66
CA ASP A 14 -8.20 -12.27 34.29
C ASP A 14 -8.88 -11.37 33.24
N VAL A 15 -8.76 -10.05 33.40
CA VAL A 15 -9.26 -9.09 32.42
C VAL A 15 -8.27 -9.06 31.26
N ARG A 16 -8.68 -9.63 30.13
CA ARG A 16 -7.88 -9.68 28.92
C ARG A 16 -8.22 -8.52 28.00
N LEU A 17 -7.19 -7.84 27.52
CA LEU A 17 -7.35 -6.86 26.46
C LEU A 17 -7.51 -7.59 25.13
N THR A 18 -8.65 -7.42 24.49
CA THR A 18 -8.81 -7.78 23.08
C THR A 18 -8.82 -6.51 22.26
N MET A 19 -7.97 -6.46 21.23
CA MET A 19 -8.01 -5.41 20.23
C MET A 19 -8.96 -5.91 19.11
N GLY A 20 -9.87 -5.04 18.66
CA GLY A 20 -10.70 -5.33 17.48
C GLY A 20 -9.83 -5.61 16.25
N GLY A 21 -10.41 -6.23 15.22
CA GLY A 21 -9.66 -6.71 14.05
C GLY A 21 -8.99 -5.61 13.20
N GLU A 22 -9.46 -4.36 13.29
CA GLU A 22 -8.96 -3.24 12.48
C GLU A 22 -8.70 -2.00 13.37
N PRO A 23 -7.62 -1.98 14.16
CA PRO A 23 -7.24 -0.81 14.95
C PRO A 23 -6.82 0.35 14.03
N THR A 24 -7.20 1.57 14.40
CA THR A 24 -6.82 2.79 13.66
C THR A 24 -5.59 3.43 14.31
N PHE A 25 -4.57 3.73 13.51
CA PHE A 25 -3.44 4.55 13.94
C PHE A 25 -3.84 6.02 13.89
N VAL A 26 -3.66 6.72 15.02
CA VAL A 26 -3.82 8.18 15.14
C VAL A 26 -2.52 8.73 15.72
N ALA A 27 -1.96 9.76 15.11
CA ALA A 27 -0.74 10.37 15.61
C ALA A 27 -0.99 11.07 16.95
N MET A 28 -0.07 10.89 17.90
CA MET A 28 -0.16 11.51 19.22
C MET A 28 -0.01 13.04 19.17
N ASP A 29 0.81 13.53 18.25
CA ASP A 29 1.15 14.96 18.14
C ASP A 29 0.08 15.78 17.42
N ASP A 30 -0.92 15.13 16.82
CA ASP A 30 -1.99 15.79 16.07
C ASP A 30 -3.20 14.87 15.95
N LEU A 31 -3.95 14.74 17.06
CA LEU A 31 -5.10 13.84 17.15
C LEU A 31 -6.28 14.30 16.28
N ASP A 32 -6.40 15.61 16.06
CA ASP A 32 -7.52 16.24 15.34
C ASP A 32 -7.23 16.49 13.85
N GLY A 33 -6.04 16.10 13.38
CA GLY A 33 -5.63 16.26 11.99
C GLY A 33 -6.61 15.64 11.00
N GLN A 34 -6.84 16.31 9.87
CA GLN A 34 -7.79 15.87 8.83
C GLN A 34 -7.49 14.46 8.30
N GLU A 35 -6.21 14.08 8.29
CA GLU A 35 -5.69 12.78 7.87
C GLU A 35 -6.11 11.60 8.76
N TRP A 36 -6.51 11.87 10.00
CA TRP A 36 -7.02 10.87 10.94
C TRP A 36 -8.54 10.80 10.94
N ASN A 37 -9.21 11.78 10.32
CA ASN A 37 -10.65 11.96 10.40
C ASN A 37 -11.37 11.68 9.08
N HIS A 38 -10.97 12.33 7.98
CA HIS A 38 -11.74 12.28 6.73
C HIS A 38 -10.90 12.16 5.45
N THR A 39 -9.62 12.54 5.44
CA THR A 39 -8.82 12.34 4.22
C THR A 39 -8.30 10.90 4.13
N ALA A 40 -8.36 10.33 2.92
CA ALA A 40 -8.04 8.92 2.70
C ALA A 40 -6.56 8.60 2.99
N ASP A 41 -5.67 9.30 2.29
CA ASP A 41 -4.21 9.16 2.42
C ASP A 41 -3.59 10.56 2.34
N SER A 42 -2.50 10.77 3.08
CA SER A 42 -1.76 12.04 3.09
C SER A 42 -0.26 11.72 3.12
N PRO A 43 0.63 12.63 2.67
CA PRO A 43 2.07 12.39 2.73
C PRO A 43 2.60 12.09 4.14
N ARG A 44 1.98 12.67 5.18
CA ARG A 44 2.37 12.46 6.58
C ARG A 44 1.82 11.14 7.13
N LYS A 45 0.54 10.85 6.91
CA LYS A 45 -0.09 9.57 7.25
C LYS A 45 0.64 8.39 6.61
N TYR A 46 0.95 8.49 5.32
CA TYR A 46 1.71 7.48 4.59
C TYR A 46 3.07 7.22 5.25
N ARG A 47 3.84 8.29 5.52
CA ARG A 47 5.17 8.19 6.15
C ARG A 47 5.11 7.56 7.54
N LEU A 48 4.15 7.97 8.37
CA LEU A 48 3.96 7.42 9.72
C LEU A 48 3.53 5.96 9.67
N GLY A 49 2.61 5.61 8.76
CA GLY A 49 2.18 4.23 8.52
C GLY A 49 3.33 3.33 8.08
N THR A 50 4.17 3.79 7.15
CA THR A 50 5.37 3.07 6.70
C THR A 50 6.38 2.88 7.84
N ALA A 51 6.62 3.93 8.63
CA ALA A 51 7.51 3.83 9.79
C ALA A 51 7.00 2.84 10.84
N LEU A 52 5.68 2.83 11.10
CA LEU A 52 5.05 1.86 11.99
C LEU A 52 5.20 0.44 11.44
N LEU A 53 4.91 0.24 10.15
CA LEU A 53 5.03 -1.07 9.51
C LEU A 53 6.46 -1.62 9.58
N ALA A 54 7.46 -0.78 9.33
CA ALA A 54 8.87 -1.17 9.43
C ALA A 54 9.23 -1.65 10.85
N ARG A 55 8.80 -0.93 11.89
CA ARG A 55 9.01 -1.31 13.30
C ARG A 55 8.28 -2.59 13.69
N LEU A 56 7.03 -2.76 13.23
CA LEU A 56 6.28 -4.00 13.43
C LEU A 56 6.99 -5.17 12.76
N ALA A 57 7.52 -4.97 11.55
CA ALA A 57 8.22 -6.01 10.82
C ALA A 57 9.51 -6.44 11.52
N GLU A 58 10.29 -5.50 12.04
CA GLU A 58 11.49 -5.79 12.85
C GLU A 58 11.17 -6.57 14.13
N ARG A 59 10.04 -6.27 14.76
CA ARG A 59 9.69 -6.87 16.06
C ARG A 59 8.99 -8.22 15.95
N PHE A 60 8.14 -8.41 14.94
CA PHE A 60 7.24 -9.56 14.84
C PHE A 60 7.48 -10.45 13.62
N ALA A 61 8.07 -9.90 12.55
CA ALA A 61 8.14 -10.54 11.24
C ALA A 61 9.61 -10.65 10.75
N VAL A 62 10.50 -11.16 11.59
CA VAL A 62 11.90 -11.43 11.19
C VAL A 62 11.90 -12.42 10.01
N GLY A 63 12.57 -12.06 8.92
CA GLY A 63 12.54 -12.82 7.66
C GLY A 63 11.23 -12.70 6.87
N GLY A 64 10.31 -11.84 7.30
CA GLY A 64 9.08 -11.51 6.58
C GLY A 64 9.32 -10.62 5.37
N VAL A 65 8.24 -10.39 4.61
CA VAL A 65 8.23 -9.53 3.43
C VAL A 65 7.30 -8.33 3.67
N LEU A 66 7.79 -7.15 3.30
CA LEU A 66 7.00 -5.93 3.23
C LEU A 66 6.44 -5.80 1.82
N HIS A 67 5.13 -5.61 1.71
CA HIS A 67 4.43 -5.43 0.45
C HIS A 67 3.65 -4.12 0.46
N TYR A 68 3.89 -3.29 -0.55
CA TYR A 68 3.20 -2.02 -0.76
C TYR A 68 2.40 -2.16 -2.05
N GLY A 69 1.09 -2.13 -1.96
CA GLY A 69 0.23 -2.41 -3.10
C GLY A 69 -1.12 -1.74 -3.00
N GLN A 70 -1.99 -2.08 -3.96
CA GLN A 70 -3.35 -1.57 -4.00
C GLN A 70 -4.19 -2.19 -2.87
N GLY A 71 -4.93 -1.34 -2.18
CA GLY A 71 -5.88 -1.66 -1.13
C GLY A 71 -7.32 -1.57 -1.63
N LYS A 72 -8.24 -1.19 -0.73
CA LYS A 72 -9.65 -1.04 -1.07
C LYS A 72 -9.84 0.08 -2.11
N TRP A 73 -10.68 -0.18 -3.10
CA TRP A 73 -11.17 0.80 -4.06
C TRP A 73 -12.61 1.17 -3.70
N TYR A 74 -12.83 2.42 -3.29
CA TYR A 74 -14.18 2.89 -2.97
C TYR A 74 -14.87 3.44 -4.23
N PRO A 75 -16.20 3.27 -4.38
CA PRO A 75 -16.95 3.86 -5.47
C PRO A 75 -16.71 5.37 -5.58
N GLY A 76 -16.40 5.85 -6.78
CA GLY A 76 -16.15 7.27 -7.06
C GLY A 76 -14.70 7.72 -6.88
N GLU A 77 -13.81 6.90 -6.32
CA GLU A 77 -12.36 7.17 -6.35
C GLU A 77 -11.77 6.74 -7.70
N ALA A 78 -10.87 7.53 -8.28
CA ALA A 78 -10.24 7.21 -9.57
C ALA A 78 -9.23 6.06 -9.46
N LEU A 79 -8.57 5.91 -8.30
CA LEU A 79 -7.58 4.88 -8.03
C LEU A 79 -7.88 4.19 -6.68
N PRO A 80 -7.50 2.91 -6.50
CA PRO A 80 -7.54 2.26 -5.20
C PRO A 80 -6.61 2.95 -4.21
N ARG A 81 -6.97 2.91 -2.92
CA ARG A 81 -6.11 3.41 -1.84
C ARG A 81 -4.89 2.52 -1.66
N TRP A 82 -3.81 3.02 -1.07
CA TRP A 82 -2.65 2.18 -0.74
C TRP A 82 -2.93 1.24 0.44
N ALA A 83 -2.40 0.02 0.36
CA ALA A 83 -2.28 -0.92 1.45
C ALA A 83 -0.81 -1.26 1.68
N GLN A 84 -0.39 -1.25 2.95
CA GLN A 84 0.96 -1.62 3.35
C GLN A 84 0.86 -2.84 4.27
N THR A 85 1.46 -3.94 3.85
CA THR A 85 1.31 -5.26 4.48
C THR A 85 2.65 -5.82 4.89
N VAL A 86 2.71 -6.45 6.06
CA VAL A 86 3.82 -7.30 6.48
C VAL A 86 3.34 -8.74 6.56
N LEU A 87 4.02 -9.63 5.86
CA LEU A 87 3.74 -11.06 5.84
C LEU A 87 4.92 -11.81 6.43
N TRP A 88 4.64 -12.78 7.31
CA TRP A 88 5.66 -13.68 7.86
C TRP A 88 5.08 -15.05 8.10
N ARG A 89 5.96 -16.03 8.26
CA ARG A 89 5.56 -17.39 8.60
C ARG A 89 5.58 -17.57 10.11
N SER A 90 4.54 -18.22 10.63
CA SER A 90 4.44 -18.58 12.04
C SER A 90 5.48 -19.62 12.47
N ASP A 91 6.08 -20.35 11.53
CA ASP A 91 7.13 -21.33 11.77
C ASP A 91 8.55 -20.71 11.82
N GLY A 92 8.66 -19.39 11.68
CA GLY A 92 9.92 -18.65 11.77
C GLY A 92 10.82 -18.79 10.53
N GLN A 93 10.41 -19.51 9.49
CA GLN A 93 11.18 -19.57 8.25
C GLN A 93 11.06 -18.27 7.46
N PRO A 94 12.14 -17.80 6.81
CA PRO A 94 12.10 -16.56 6.05
C PRO A 94 11.25 -16.71 4.78
N LEU A 95 10.33 -15.76 4.56
CA LEU A 95 9.68 -15.56 3.26
C LEU A 95 10.61 -14.85 2.28
N TRP A 96 11.46 -13.95 2.78
CA TRP A 96 12.40 -13.20 1.98
C TRP A 96 13.78 -13.19 2.65
N ARG A 97 14.83 -13.46 1.87
CA ARG A 97 16.19 -13.62 2.41
C ARG A 97 17.03 -12.36 2.32
N ARG A 98 16.78 -11.51 1.30
CA ARG A 98 17.62 -10.35 0.96
C ARG A 98 16.80 -9.07 0.96
N ARG A 99 16.60 -8.51 2.14
CA ARG A 99 15.71 -7.35 2.34
C ARG A 99 16.15 -6.13 1.53
N GLU A 100 17.43 -6.03 1.22
CA GLU A 100 18.03 -5.00 0.35
C GLU A 100 17.50 -5.03 -1.10
N TRP A 101 16.88 -6.12 -1.54
CA TRP A 101 16.24 -6.19 -2.86
C TRP A 101 14.80 -5.68 -2.87
N LEU A 102 14.22 -5.38 -1.70
CA LEU A 102 12.91 -4.76 -1.60
C LEU A 102 13.09 -3.24 -1.61
N GLN A 103 12.50 -2.59 -2.61
CA GLN A 103 12.53 -1.14 -2.68
C GLN A 103 11.67 -0.52 -1.58
N ALA A 104 12.20 0.52 -0.93
CA ALA A 104 11.44 1.33 0.00
C ALA A 104 10.41 2.18 -0.77
N PRO A 105 9.21 2.39 -0.22
CA PRO A 105 8.21 3.20 -0.88
C PRO A 105 8.65 4.67 -0.99
N GLY A 106 8.25 5.33 -2.07
CA GLY A 106 8.50 6.76 -2.30
C GLY A 106 9.77 7.08 -3.07
N GLU A 107 10.61 6.09 -3.38
CA GLU A 107 11.77 6.25 -4.25
C GLU A 107 11.45 5.69 -5.65
N PRO A 108 11.64 6.45 -6.74
CA PRO A 108 11.49 5.91 -8.08
C PRO A 108 12.51 4.80 -8.33
N GLY A 109 12.07 3.71 -8.96
CA GLY A 109 12.97 2.67 -9.47
C GLY A 109 13.69 3.12 -10.74
N GLU A 110 14.85 2.52 -11.02
CA GLU A 110 15.65 2.80 -12.22
C GLU A 110 15.41 1.77 -13.35
N ALA A 111 14.49 0.82 -13.13
CA ALA A 111 14.23 -0.26 -14.07
C ALA A 111 13.55 0.24 -15.35
N ASN A 112 14.12 -0.08 -16.50
CA ASN A 112 13.52 0.23 -17.80
C ASN A 112 12.72 -0.96 -18.37
N ILE A 113 11.94 -0.70 -19.42
CA ILE A 113 11.05 -1.70 -20.04
C ILE A 113 11.80 -2.96 -20.52
N LYS A 114 13.07 -2.84 -20.95
CA LYS A 114 13.86 -3.99 -21.40
C LYS A 114 14.23 -4.89 -20.22
N GLN A 115 14.60 -4.29 -19.09
CA GLN A 115 14.90 -5.04 -17.86
C GLN A 115 13.65 -5.71 -17.29
N VAL A 116 12.51 -5.02 -17.29
CA VAL A 116 11.22 -5.60 -16.84
C VAL A 116 10.82 -6.79 -17.71
N ARG A 117 10.98 -6.68 -19.04
CA ARG A 117 10.73 -7.81 -19.96
C ARG A 117 11.66 -8.99 -19.67
N ALA A 118 12.97 -8.75 -19.59
CA ALA A 118 13.94 -9.80 -19.31
C ALA A 118 13.67 -10.51 -17.97
N PHE A 119 13.29 -9.75 -16.94
CA PHE A 119 12.84 -10.31 -15.67
C PHE A 119 11.58 -11.18 -15.82
N GLY A 120 10.57 -10.69 -16.55
CA GLY A 120 9.34 -11.42 -16.80
C GLY A 120 9.59 -12.75 -17.52
N GLU A 121 10.45 -12.76 -18.54
CA GLU A 121 10.82 -13.96 -19.30
C GLU A 121 11.56 -14.98 -18.42
N ALA A 122 12.51 -14.50 -17.60
CA ALA A 122 13.21 -15.34 -16.64
C ALA A 122 12.26 -15.92 -15.58
N LEU A 123 11.29 -15.12 -15.13
CA LEU A 123 10.27 -15.54 -14.16
C LEU A 123 9.35 -16.62 -14.76
N THR A 124 8.87 -16.44 -15.99
CA THR A 124 8.05 -17.46 -16.66
C THR A 124 8.81 -18.78 -16.82
N GLN A 125 10.09 -18.70 -17.20
CA GLN A 125 10.95 -19.88 -17.31
C GLN A 125 11.13 -20.59 -15.96
N ALA A 126 11.40 -19.83 -14.88
CA ALA A 126 11.57 -20.38 -13.54
C ALA A 126 10.29 -21.05 -13.01
N LEU A 127 9.11 -20.54 -13.40
CA LEU A 127 7.81 -21.10 -13.03
C LEU A 127 7.34 -22.24 -13.96
N GLY A 128 8.08 -22.55 -15.03
CA GLY A 128 7.67 -23.53 -16.04
C GLY A 128 6.46 -23.09 -16.88
N LEU A 129 6.24 -21.78 -17.00
CA LEU A 129 5.16 -21.19 -17.78
C LEU A 129 5.66 -20.82 -19.19
N PRO A 130 4.83 -20.98 -20.24
CA PRO A 130 5.18 -20.52 -21.57
C PRO A 130 5.37 -19.00 -21.62
N THR A 131 6.45 -18.52 -22.24
CA THR A 131 6.79 -17.09 -22.32
C THR A 131 5.74 -16.28 -23.08
N GLU A 132 4.94 -16.92 -23.94
CA GLU A 132 3.81 -16.31 -24.65
C GLU A 132 2.69 -15.83 -23.70
N ARG A 133 2.71 -16.28 -22.44
CA ARG A 133 1.82 -15.79 -21.38
C ARG A 133 2.31 -14.51 -20.72
N LEU A 134 3.53 -14.05 -21.03
CA LEU A 134 4.02 -12.73 -20.62
C LEU A 134 3.40 -11.65 -21.51
N LEU A 135 2.35 -11.01 -21.00
CA LEU A 135 1.65 -9.94 -21.69
C LEU A 135 2.09 -8.57 -21.15
N ALA A 136 2.34 -7.63 -22.06
CA ALA A 136 2.56 -6.24 -21.68
C ALA A 136 1.22 -5.61 -21.27
N ALA A 137 1.22 -4.89 -20.15
CA ALA A 137 0.10 -4.04 -19.75
C ALA A 137 0.31 -2.65 -20.37
N HIS A 138 -0.62 -2.23 -21.22
CA HIS A 138 -0.66 -0.90 -21.82
C HIS A 138 -1.85 -0.13 -21.26
N GLU A 139 -1.75 1.19 -21.24
CA GLU A 139 -2.90 2.06 -21.01
C GLU A 139 -3.89 1.93 -22.17
N ASP A 140 -5.19 1.88 -21.84
CA ASP A 140 -6.26 1.84 -22.84
C ASP A 140 -6.86 3.25 -22.96
N PRO A 141 -6.65 3.96 -24.09
CA PRO A 141 -7.16 5.31 -24.27
C PRO A 141 -8.66 5.34 -24.63
N LEU A 142 -9.27 4.20 -25.00
CA LEU A 142 -10.64 4.17 -25.51
C LEU A 142 -11.70 4.65 -24.50
N PRO A 143 -11.64 4.28 -23.20
CA PRO A 143 -12.57 4.80 -22.21
C PRO A 143 -12.49 6.32 -22.05
N VAL A 144 -11.27 6.89 -22.11
CA VAL A 144 -11.04 8.34 -22.01
C VAL A 144 -11.65 9.06 -23.22
N LEU A 145 -11.38 8.55 -24.43
CA LEU A 145 -11.96 9.09 -25.66
C LEU A 145 -13.49 9.01 -25.69
N ALA A 146 -14.07 7.91 -25.19
CA ALA A 146 -15.51 7.76 -25.10
C ALA A 146 -16.13 8.75 -24.11
N ALA A 147 -15.48 9.03 -22.99
CA ALA A 147 -15.90 10.04 -22.02
C ALA A 147 -15.82 11.45 -22.62
N GLU A 148 -14.76 11.75 -23.38
CA GLU A 148 -14.61 13.04 -24.08
C GLU A 148 -15.75 13.29 -25.08
N VAL A 149 -16.11 12.29 -25.89
CA VAL A 149 -17.23 12.40 -26.86
C VAL A 149 -18.59 12.63 -26.19
N GLN A 150 -18.78 12.12 -24.98
CA GLN A 150 -20.02 12.30 -24.21
C GLN A 150 -20.04 13.60 -23.39
N ALA A 151 -18.94 14.36 -23.39
CA ALA A 151 -18.88 15.61 -22.67
C ALA A 151 -19.90 16.62 -23.21
N PRO A 152 -20.52 17.44 -22.34
CA PRO A 152 -21.38 18.54 -22.77
C PRO A 152 -20.61 19.49 -23.70
N VAL A 153 -21.28 20.05 -24.72
CA VAL A 153 -20.66 21.00 -25.69
C VAL A 153 -20.02 22.22 -25.03
N ASN A 154 -20.46 22.59 -23.82
CA ASN A 154 -19.91 23.69 -23.04
C ASN A 154 -18.71 23.30 -22.15
N LEU A 155 -18.26 22.05 -22.19
CA LEU A 155 -17.05 21.57 -21.52
C LEU A 155 -15.90 21.58 -22.53
N ASP A 156 -14.83 22.32 -22.24
CA ASP A 156 -13.60 22.26 -23.02
C ASP A 156 -12.73 21.10 -22.49
N PRO A 157 -12.55 19.99 -23.24
CA PRO A 157 -11.74 18.87 -22.79
C PRO A 157 -10.25 19.25 -22.59
N LEU A 158 -9.77 20.32 -23.22
CA LEU A 158 -8.41 20.83 -23.04
C LEU A 158 -8.23 21.66 -21.78
N SER A 159 -9.33 21.98 -21.07
CA SER A 159 -9.27 22.62 -19.76
C SER A 159 -8.90 21.65 -18.62
N ALA A 160 -8.84 20.35 -18.90
CA ALA A 160 -8.39 19.34 -17.94
C ALA A 160 -6.93 19.59 -17.55
N GLY A 161 -6.64 19.51 -16.25
CA GLY A 161 -5.28 19.70 -15.74
C GLY A 161 -4.44 18.44 -15.96
N LEU A 162 -3.91 18.22 -17.17
CA LEU A 162 -3.08 17.04 -17.51
C LEU A 162 -1.78 16.91 -16.70
N GLU A 163 -1.44 17.95 -15.93
CA GLU A 163 -0.40 17.92 -14.91
C GLU A 163 -0.78 17.06 -13.70
N ASP A 164 -2.08 16.96 -13.40
CA ASP A 164 -2.65 16.04 -12.41
C ASP A 164 -2.64 14.61 -12.97
N PRO A 165 -1.89 13.67 -12.36
CA PRO A 165 -1.85 12.27 -12.80
C PRO A 165 -3.21 11.56 -12.77
N LEU A 166 -4.20 12.08 -12.03
CA LEU A 166 -5.56 11.54 -11.99
C LEU A 166 -6.44 12.05 -13.14
N GLN A 167 -6.02 13.11 -13.82
CA GLN A 167 -6.71 13.71 -14.96
C GLN A 167 -5.99 13.47 -16.30
N ARG A 168 -4.83 12.81 -16.25
CA ARG A 168 -4.04 12.39 -17.40
C ARG A 168 -4.49 11.01 -17.87
#